data_AF-A0A1W9QB70-F1
#
_entry.id   AF-A0A1W9QB70-F1
#
_cell.length_a   1.000
_cell.length_b   1.000
_cell.length_c   1.000
_cell.angle_alpha   90.00
_cell.angle_beta   90.00
_cell.angle_gamma   90.00
#
_symmetry.space_group_name_H-M   'P 1'
#
loop_
_entity.id
_entity.type
_entity.pdbx_description
1 polymer ?
#
loop_
_entity_poly.entity_id
_entity_poly.type
_entity_poly.pdbx_seq_one_letter_code
_entity_poly.pdbx_strand_id
1 'polypeptide(L)'
;MAWSPIQLALGFSLGSSVVVVAVPAFLRDFHASRLAEPLEGLAEISGRASALGAGLPVERAFPPSAPLTPLRVPGATPLLDPPGTWDHPTWRLLDFRKERAHFFSFQFDSQCSPERATFVASAFGDQDADGLYSEFSVTGEMVGSGLPVVYPIEIYREVE
;
A
#
# COMPACT_ATOMS: atom_id res chain seq x y z
N MET A 1 46.41 -37.56 5.73
CA MET A 1 46.77 -36.13 5.82
C MET A 1 45.80 -35.51 6.82
N ALA A 2 46.16 -35.46 8.10
CA ALA A 2 45.26 -35.05 9.18
C ALA A 2 45.38 -33.54 9.42
N TRP A 3 44.25 -32.83 9.40
CA TRP A 3 44.20 -31.38 9.59
C TRP A 3 44.29 -31.07 11.09
N SER A 4 45.10 -30.07 11.46
CA SER A 4 45.35 -29.77 12.88
C SER A 4 44.17 -29.00 13.50
N PRO A 5 43.88 -29.19 14.81
CA PRO A 5 42.80 -28.46 15.49
C PRO A 5 42.94 -26.93 15.40
N ILE A 6 44.18 -26.44 15.32
CA ILE A 6 44.51 -25.02 15.18
C ILE A 6 44.17 -24.50 13.77
N GLN A 7 44.35 -25.32 12.73
CA GLN A 7 43.96 -24.93 11.37
C GLN A 7 42.44 -24.83 11.21
N LEU A 8 41.68 -25.69 11.90
CA LEU A 8 40.21 -25.60 11.94
C LEU A 8 39.73 -24.35 12.71
N ALA A 9 40.40 -23.98 13.81
CA ALA A 9 40.06 -22.79 14.60
C ALA A 9 40.33 -21.46 13.85
N LEU A 10 41.44 -21.38 13.10
CA LEU A 10 41.77 -20.21 12.28
C LEU A 10 40.79 -20.04 11.11
N GLY A 11 40.31 -21.14 10.52
CA GLY A 11 39.27 -21.11 9.49
C GLY A 11 37.92 -20.58 9.99
N PHE A 12 37.53 -20.94 11.22
CA PHE A 12 36.27 -20.49 11.84
C PHE A 12 36.29 -19.01 12.27
N SER A 13 37.44 -18.49 12.71
CA SER A 13 37.56 -17.11 13.22
C SER A 13 37.53 -16.03 12.13
N LEU A 14 38.01 -16.32 10.93
CA LEU A 14 37.99 -15.37 9.81
C LEU A 14 36.64 -15.38 9.07
N GLY A 15 35.91 -16.50 9.11
CA GLY A 15 34.60 -16.63 8.47
C GLY A 15 33.46 -15.98 9.26
N SER A 16 33.50 -15.96 10.59
CA SER A 16 32.39 -15.46 11.41
C SER A 16 32.26 -13.94 11.44
N SER A 17 33.34 -13.21 11.16
CA SER A 17 33.37 -11.74 11.31
C SER A 17 32.60 -11.00 10.20
N VAL A 18 32.33 -11.65 9.06
CA VAL A 18 31.68 -11.01 7.89
C VAL A 18 30.19 -11.35 7.78
N VAL A 19 29.68 -12.35 8.50
CA VAL A 19 28.29 -12.83 8.32
C VAL A 19 27.26 -12.06 9.17
N VAL A 20 27.68 -11.27 10.17
CA VAL A 20 26.74 -10.68 11.15
C VAL A 20 26.16 -9.32 10.72
N VAL A 21 26.77 -8.61 9.76
CA VAL A 21 26.37 -7.22 9.43
C VAL A 21 25.46 -7.14 8.18
N ALA A 22 25.37 -8.18 7.36
CA ALA A 22 24.64 -8.13 6.09
C ALA A 22 23.13 -8.46 6.20
N VAL A 23 22.70 -9.12 7.29
CA VAL A 23 21.31 -9.60 7.46
C VAL A 23 20.30 -8.50 7.82
N PRO A 24 20.60 -7.49 8.66
CA PRO A 24 19.58 -6.50 9.06
C PRO A 24 19.16 -5.56 7.92
N ALA A 25 20.09 -5.16 7.05
CA ALA A 25 19.77 -4.25 5.95
C ALA A 25 18.89 -4.94 4.90
N PHE A 26 19.19 -6.19 4.54
CA PHE A 26 18.45 -6.91 3.50
C PHE A 26 17.01 -7.23 3.94
N LEU A 27 16.79 -7.59 5.21
CA LEU A 27 15.43 -7.79 5.76
C LEU A 27 14.67 -6.46 5.90
N ARG A 28 15.35 -5.37 6.28
CA ARG A 28 14.73 -4.04 6.35
C ARG A 28 14.32 -3.51 4.97
N ASP A 29 15.16 -3.73 3.96
CA ASP A 29 14.87 -3.32 2.59
C ASP A 29 13.76 -4.18 1.98
N PHE A 30 13.63 -5.46 2.39
CA PHE A 30 12.55 -6.35 1.96
C PHE A 30 11.20 -5.99 2.60
N HIS A 31 11.17 -5.71 3.91
CA HIS A 31 9.95 -5.20 4.58
C HIS A 31 9.56 -3.81 4.05
N ALA A 32 10.53 -2.93 3.81
CA ALA A 32 10.27 -1.62 3.20
C ALA A 32 9.69 -1.73 1.78
N SER A 33 10.15 -2.71 0.99
CA SER A 33 9.63 -2.95 -0.36
C SER A 33 8.16 -3.39 -0.37
N ARG A 34 7.70 -4.08 0.68
CA ARG A 34 6.31 -4.57 0.76
C ARG A 34 5.31 -3.52 1.23
N LEU A 35 5.77 -2.52 1.99
CA LEU A 35 4.95 -1.38 2.42
C LEU A 35 4.93 -0.24 1.39
N ALA A 36 5.89 -0.19 0.46
CA ALA A 36 5.96 0.86 -0.54
C ALA A 36 4.69 0.91 -1.41
N GLU A 37 4.22 -0.23 -1.91
CA GLU A 37 3.07 -0.30 -2.81
C GLU A 37 1.75 0.26 -2.21
N PRO A 38 1.31 -0.14 -1.00
CA PRO A 38 0.10 0.40 -0.41
C PRO A 38 0.29 1.87 -0.05
N LEU A 39 1.44 2.27 0.51
CA LEU A 39 1.67 3.66 0.90
C LEU A 39 1.71 4.61 -0.30
N GLU A 40 2.41 4.25 -1.36
CA GLU A 40 2.46 5.03 -2.61
C GLU A 40 1.08 5.09 -3.27
N GLY A 41 0.35 3.96 -3.31
CA GLY A 41 -0.99 3.92 -3.88
C GLY A 41 -2.00 4.79 -3.11
N LEU A 42 -1.98 4.73 -1.77
CA LEU A 42 -2.85 5.56 -0.93
C LEU A 42 -2.46 7.04 -1.00
N ALA A 43 -1.17 7.37 -1.10
CA ALA A 43 -0.70 8.74 -1.30
C ALA A 43 -1.17 9.31 -2.65
N GLU A 44 -1.12 8.50 -3.72
CA GLU A 44 -1.63 8.87 -5.04
C GLU A 44 -3.15 9.12 -4.99
N ILE A 45 -3.92 8.16 -4.46
CA ILE A 45 -5.39 8.26 -4.37
C ILE A 45 -5.79 9.49 -3.55
N SER A 46 -5.24 9.68 -2.36
CA SER A 46 -5.60 10.80 -1.47
C SER A 46 -5.16 12.15 -2.03
N GLY A 47 -4.01 12.22 -2.69
CA GLY A 47 -3.55 13.42 -3.38
C GLY A 47 -4.49 13.83 -4.52
N ARG A 48 -4.93 12.85 -5.33
CA ARG A 48 -5.86 13.07 -6.44
C ARG A 48 -7.27 13.43 -5.94
N ALA A 49 -7.76 12.75 -4.90
CA ALA A 49 -9.03 13.08 -4.26
C ALA A 49 -9.03 14.51 -3.69
N SER A 50 -7.94 14.92 -3.05
CA SER A 50 -7.79 16.28 -2.52
C SER A 50 -7.73 17.34 -3.61
N ALA A 51 -7.03 17.05 -4.70
CA ALA A 51 -6.97 17.94 -5.85
C ALA A 51 -8.35 18.14 -6.50
N LEU A 52 -9.15 17.07 -6.61
CA LEU A 52 -10.53 17.14 -7.08
C LEU A 52 -11.41 17.97 -6.14
N GLY A 53 -11.34 17.68 -4.83
CA GLY A 53 -12.16 18.36 -3.83
C GLY A 53 -11.90 19.87 -3.77
N ALA A 54 -10.65 20.30 -3.92
CA ALA A 54 -10.30 21.72 -3.91
C ALA A 54 -10.94 22.53 -5.06
N GLY A 55 -11.37 21.87 -6.14
CA GLY A 55 -11.99 22.51 -7.30
C GLY A 55 -13.51 22.39 -7.38
N LEU A 56 -14.16 21.71 -6.43
CA LEU A 56 -15.57 21.36 -6.51
C LEU A 56 -16.36 21.78 -5.26
N PRO A 57 -17.70 21.97 -5.37
CA PRO A 57 -18.56 22.10 -4.20
C PRO A 57 -18.50 20.85 -3.31
N VAL A 58 -18.72 21.00 -2.00
CA VAL A 58 -18.60 19.93 -1.01
C VAL A 58 -19.47 18.72 -1.33
N GLU A 59 -20.66 18.91 -1.90
CA GLU A 59 -21.59 17.85 -2.28
C GLU A 59 -21.03 16.91 -3.36
N ARG A 60 -19.97 17.33 -4.03
CA ARG A 60 -19.34 16.64 -5.15
C ARG A 60 -17.82 16.65 -5.03
N ALA A 61 -17.28 16.94 -3.86
CA ALA A 61 -15.84 17.11 -3.64
C ALA A 61 -15.07 15.84 -3.98
N PHE A 62 -15.63 14.67 -3.65
CA PHE A 62 -15.01 13.38 -3.90
C PHE A 62 -15.80 12.56 -4.93
N PRO A 63 -15.12 11.73 -5.75
CA PRO A 63 -15.78 10.77 -6.62
C PRO A 63 -16.66 9.78 -5.84
N PRO A 64 -17.65 9.12 -6.47
CA PRO A 64 -18.40 8.04 -5.83
C PRO A 64 -17.52 6.88 -5.36
N SER A 65 -18.01 6.07 -4.43
CA SER A 65 -17.26 4.89 -3.96
C SER A 65 -16.92 3.91 -5.09
N ALA A 66 -15.75 3.29 -5.01
CA ALA A 66 -15.32 2.19 -5.85
C ALA A 66 -15.14 0.91 -5.00
N PRO A 67 -15.57 -0.25 -5.51
CA PRO A 67 -15.40 -1.51 -4.82
C PRO A 67 -13.91 -1.90 -4.76
N LEU A 68 -13.61 -2.87 -3.90
CA LEU A 68 -12.31 -3.52 -3.84
C LEU A 68 -11.85 -3.97 -5.23
N THR A 69 -10.71 -3.44 -5.68
CA THR A 69 -10.17 -3.61 -7.03
C THR A 69 -8.68 -3.97 -6.98
N PRO A 70 -8.24 -5.09 -7.57
CA PRO A 70 -9.08 -6.20 -8.03
C PRO A 70 -9.89 -6.81 -6.88
N LEU A 71 -11.02 -7.45 -7.20
CA LEU A 71 -11.93 -8.04 -6.19
C LEU A 71 -11.25 -9.14 -5.37
N ARG A 72 -10.31 -9.87 -5.98
CA ARG A 72 -9.46 -10.83 -5.29
C ARG A 72 -8.13 -10.16 -4.99
N VAL A 73 -7.81 -10.04 -3.71
CA VAL A 73 -6.49 -9.57 -3.25
C VAL A 73 -5.42 -10.52 -3.81
N PRO A 74 -4.38 -9.99 -4.50
CA PRO A 74 -3.25 -10.82 -4.91
C PRO A 74 -2.58 -11.45 -3.69
N GLY A 75 -2.38 -12.77 -3.73
CA GLY A 75 -1.80 -13.54 -2.64
C GLY A 75 -0.44 -14.13 -3.02
N ALA A 76 0.55 -14.04 -2.13
CA ALA A 76 1.92 -14.62 -2.20
C ALA A 76 2.79 -14.27 -3.44
N THR A 77 2.19 -13.89 -4.57
CA THR A 77 2.85 -13.58 -5.84
C THR A 77 2.18 -12.35 -6.47
N PRO A 78 2.96 -11.45 -7.08
CA PRO A 78 2.39 -10.24 -7.65
C PRO A 78 1.61 -10.59 -8.92
N LEU A 79 0.43 -10.01 -9.07
CA LEU A 79 -0.46 -10.27 -10.19
C LEU A 79 -0.53 -9.05 -11.11
N LEU A 80 -0.39 -9.26 -12.41
CA LEU A 80 -0.76 -8.26 -13.40
C LEU A 80 -2.24 -8.39 -13.72
N ASP A 81 -3.00 -7.32 -13.51
CA ASP A 81 -4.44 -7.31 -13.77
C ASP A 81 -4.77 -7.39 -15.26
N PRO A 82 -5.87 -8.06 -15.63
CA PRO A 82 -6.37 -8.01 -17.00
C PRO A 82 -6.81 -6.58 -17.36
N PRO A 83 -6.79 -6.21 -18.65
CA PRO A 83 -7.35 -4.95 -19.11
C PRO A 83 -8.81 -4.79 -18.66
N GLY A 84 -9.14 -3.59 -18.19
CA GLY A 84 -10.49 -3.25 -17.72
C GLY A 84 -10.72 -3.39 -16.22
N THR A 85 -9.81 -4.00 -15.46
CA THR A 85 -9.93 -4.09 -13.99
C THR A 85 -10.08 -2.72 -13.33
N TRP A 86 -9.31 -1.73 -13.80
CA TRP A 86 -9.28 -0.37 -13.26
C TRP A 86 -10.21 0.61 -14.00
N ASP A 87 -11.17 0.11 -14.79
CA ASP A 87 -12.05 0.98 -15.61
C ASP A 87 -13.21 1.62 -14.84
N HIS A 88 -13.34 1.33 -13.55
CA HIS A 88 -14.36 1.96 -12.71
C HIS A 88 -14.26 3.50 -12.80
N PRO A 89 -15.37 4.24 -12.93
CA PRO A 89 -15.34 5.70 -13.11
C PRO A 89 -14.54 6.43 -12.04
N THR A 90 -14.64 6.00 -10.79
CA THR A 90 -13.85 6.53 -9.67
C THR A 90 -12.34 6.40 -9.90
N TRP A 91 -11.85 5.23 -10.32
CA TRP A 91 -10.42 5.02 -10.57
C TRP A 91 -9.91 5.90 -11.70
N ARG A 92 -10.72 6.07 -12.75
CA ARG A 92 -10.42 7.01 -13.84
C ARG A 92 -10.41 8.46 -13.39
N LEU A 93 -11.37 8.87 -12.56
CA LEU A 93 -11.42 10.24 -12.00
C LEU A 93 -10.21 10.52 -11.09
N LEU A 94 -9.78 9.52 -10.34
CA LEU A 94 -8.59 9.59 -9.50
C LEU A 94 -7.29 9.40 -10.29
N ASP A 95 -7.35 9.13 -11.60
CA ASP A 95 -6.18 8.81 -12.43
C ASP A 95 -5.34 7.66 -11.85
N PHE A 96 -6.00 6.68 -11.22
CA PHE A 96 -5.36 5.59 -10.48
C PHE A 96 -5.53 4.26 -11.20
N ARG A 97 -4.43 3.55 -11.43
CA ARG A 97 -4.41 2.17 -11.95
C ARG A 97 -3.09 1.48 -11.63
N LYS A 98 -3.10 0.15 -11.59
CA LYS A 98 -1.87 -0.65 -11.56
C LYS A 98 -1.53 -1.14 -12.96
N GLU A 99 -0.40 -0.66 -13.48
CA GLU A 99 0.13 -1.06 -14.81
C GLU A 99 1.13 -2.21 -14.74
N ARG A 100 1.62 -2.51 -13.54
CA ARG A 100 2.61 -3.55 -13.26
C ARG A 100 2.01 -4.57 -12.31
N ALA A 101 2.65 -5.73 -12.25
CA ALA A 101 2.28 -6.74 -11.28
C ALA A 101 2.40 -6.19 -9.86
N HIS A 102 1.40 -6.47 -9.03
CA HIS A 102 1.18 -5.79 -7.75
C HIS A 102 0.61 -6.77 -6.71
N PHE A 103 0.71 -6.43 -5.43
CA PHE A 103 0.31 -7.29 -4.31
C PHE A 103 -0.97 -6.82 -3.60
N PHE A 104 -1.48 -5.64 -3.93
CA PHE A 104 -2.55 -5.01 -3.16
C PHE A 104 -3.80 -4.73 -3.99
N SER A 105 -4.94 -4.97 -3.36
CA SER A 105 -6.22 -4.43 -3.85
C SER A 105 -6.53 -3.11 -3.16
N PHE A 106 -7.20 -2.22 -3.87
CA PHE A 106 -7.55 -0.89 -3.40
C PHE A 106 -9.06 -0.72 -3.40
N GLN A 107 -9.58 -0.01 -2.40
CA GLN A 107 -10.98 0.36 -2.25
C GLN A 107 -11.07 1.87 -1.98
N PHE A 108 -12.14 2.49 -2.43
CA PHE A 108 -12.39 3.91 -2.17
C PHE A 108 -13.83 4.07 -1.73
N ASP A 109 -14.05 4.48 -0.49
CA ASP A 109 -15.37 4.81 0.02
C ASP A 109 -15.50 6.31 0.19
N SER A 110 -16.64 6.86 -0.22
CA SER A 110 -16.89 8.30 -0.12
C SER A 110 -18.33 8.57 0.29
N GLN A 111 -18.51 9.66 1.01
CA GLN A 111 -19.82 10.19 1.36
C GLN A 111 -19.78 11.70 1.20
N CYS A 112 -20.62 12.26 0.33
CA CYS A 112 -20.73 13.70 0.14
C CYS A 112 -22.11 14.19 0.55
N SER A 113 -22.15 15.29 1.28
CA SER A 113 -23.36 15.99 1.73
C SER A 113 -23.17 17.50 1.59
N PRO A 114 -24.24 18.32 1.70
CA PRO A 114 -24.16 19.78 1.59
C PRO A 114 -23.21 20.50 2.55
N GLU A 115 -22.83 19.85 3.64
CA GLU A 115 -22.01 20.48 4.68
C GLU A 115 -20.65 19.81 4.81
N ARG A 116 -20.55 18.54 4.42
CA ARG A 116 -19.36 17.72 4.61
C ARG A 116 -19.24 16.66 3.53
N ALA A 117 -18.03 16.46 3.04
CA ALA A 117 -17.63 15.29 2.28
C ALA A 117 -16.51 14.57 3.02
N THR A 118 -16.53 13.24 2.98
CA THR A 118 -15.49 12.38 3.51
C THR A 118 -15.13 11.31 2.50
N PHE A 119 -13.88 10.85 2.54
CA PHE A 119 -13.47 9.62 1.88
C PHE A 119 -12.57 8.79 2.77
N VAL A 120 -12.56 7.49 2.52
CA VAL A 120 -11.61 6.52 3.05
C VAL A 120 -11.08 5.74 1.85
N ALA A 121 -9.77 5.80 1.62
CA ALA A 121 -9.11 4.92 0.67
C ALA A 121 -8.39 3.83 1.45
N SER A 122 -8.62 2.57 1.09
CA SER A 122 -8.04 1.42 1.78
C SER A 122 -7.26 0.54 0.80
N ALA A 123 -6.16 -0.03 1.28
CA ALA A 123 -5.34 -1.00 0.57
C ALA A 123 -5.26 -2.30 1.38
N PHE A 124 -5.47 -3.42 0.69
CA PHE A 124 -5.53 -4.76 1.26
C PHE A 124 -4.49 -5.65 0.59
N GLY A 125 -3.66 -6.32 1.36
CA GLY A 125 -2.64 -7.25 0.85
C GLY A 125 -2.63 -8.57 1.62
N ASP A 126 -2.40 -9.67 0.91
CA ASP A 126 -2.33 -11.04 1.44
C ASP A 126 -0.93 -11.61 1.16
N GLN A 127 0.06 -11.27 1.98
CA GLN A 127 1.47 -11.48 1.61
C GLN A 127 1.88 -12.95 1.65
N ASP A 128 1.24 -13.76 2.50
CA ASP A 128 1.52 -15.18 2.70
C ASP A 128 0.41 -16.09 2.14
N ALA A 129 -0.67 -15.52 1.61
CA ALA A 129 -1.83 -16.21 1.05
C ALA A 129 -2.60 -17.06 2.07
N ASP A 130 -2.63 -16.63 3.34
CA ASP A 130 -3.39 -17.28 4.40
C ASP A 130 -4.87 -16.80 4.46
N GLY A 131 -5.21 -15.75 3.69
CA GLY A 131 -6.54 -15.16 3.63
C GLY A 131 -6.81 -14.11 4.72
N LEU A 132 -5.81 -13.74 5.51
CA LEU A 132 -5.83 -12.62 6.44
C LEU A 132 -5.12 -11.42 5.84
N TYR A 133 -5.86 -10.32 5.68
CA TYR A 133 -5.31 -9.15 4.99
C TYR A 133 -4.58 -8.21 5.93
N SER A 134 -3.44 -7.72 5.46
CA SER A 134 -2.90 -6.44 5.93
C SER A 134 -3.76 -5.31 5.39
N GLU A 135 -4.14 -4.38 6.26
CA GLU A 135 -5.04 -3.28 5.91
C GLU A 135 -4.39 -1.93 6.24
N PHE A 136 -4.30 -1.09 5.22
CA PHE A 136 -3.82 0.28 5.27
C PHE A 136 -4.95 1.19 4.83
N SER A 137 -5.13 2.34 5.48
CA SER A 137 -6.13 3.29 5.06
C SER A 137 -5.66 4.74 5.18
N VAL A 138 -6.25 5.61 4.37
CA VAL A 138 -6.10 7.05 4.49
C VAL A 138 -7.47 7.69 4.42
N THR A 139 -7.73 8.59 5.36
CA THR A 139 -8.99 9.33 5.44
C THR A 139 -8.78 10.77 4.99
N GLY A 140 -9.74 11.32 4.28
CA GLY A 140 -9.80 12.76 4.05
C GLY A 140 -11.21 13.31 4.18
N GLU A 141 -11.29 14.60 4.44
CA GLU A 141 -12.56 15.30 4.56
C GLU A 141 -12.50 16.71 4.02
N MET A 142 -13.67 17.24 3.68
CA MET A 142 -13.88 18.63 3.31
C MET A 142 -15.16 19.11 3.98
N VAL A 143 -15.12 20.31 4.58
CA VAL A 143 -16.26 20.89 5.30
C VAL A 143 -16.59 22.26 4.69
N GLY A 144 -17.86 22.47 4.35
CA GLY A 144 -18.33 23.68 3.69
C GLY A 144 -17.51 24.02 2.44
N SER A 145 -17.09 25.28 2.29
CA SER A 145 -16.22 25.73 1.19
C SER A 145 -14.72 25.67 1.52
N GLY A 146 -14.32 24.93 2.56
CA GLY A 146 -12.94 24.78 2.98
C GLY A 146 -12.09 23.95 2.01
N LEU A 147 -10.77 23.94 2.20
CA LEU A 147 -9.90 23.03 1.47
C LEU A 147 -10.02 21.60 2.02
N PRO A 148 -9.88 20.56 1.18
CA PRO A 148 -9.76 19.19 1.67
C PRO A 148 -8.59 19.02 2.63
N VAL A 149 -8.82 18.27 3.70
CA VAL A 149 -7.82 17.86 4.69
C VAL A 149 -7.64 16.35 4.56
N VAL A 150 -6.39 15.91 4.51
CA VAL A 150 -6.03 14.48 4.51
C VAL A 150 -5.35 14.15 5.81
N TYR A 151 -5.82 13.10 6.46
CA TYR A 151 -5.25 12.58 7.69
C TYR A 151 -4.09 11.63 7.40
N PRO A 152 -3.16 11.43 8.34
CA PRO A 152 -2.09 10.44 8.18
C PRO A 152 -2.62 9.05 7.84
N ILE A 153 -1.82 8.26 7.12
CA ILE A 153 -2.15 6.86 6.83
C ILE A 153 -2.17 6.06 8.14
N GLU A 154 -3.24 5.28 8.32
CA GLU A 154 -3.41 4.36 9.43
C GLU A 154 -3.13 2.92 8.97
N ILE A 155 -2.46 2.16 9.83
CA ILE A 155 -2.18 0.73 9.62
C ILE A 155 -3.01 -0.03 10.65
N TYR A 156 -4.06 -0.70 10.20
CA TYR A 156 -4.99 -1.40 11.12
C TYR A 156 -4.50 -2.80 11.48
N ARG A 157 -3.88 -3.49 10.52
CA ARG A 157 -3.35 -4.83 10.70
C ARG A 157 -2.18 -5.04 9.75
N GLU A 158 -1.06 -5.50 10.31
CA GLU A 158 0.01 -6.13 9.54
C GLU A 158 -0.06 -7.63 9.84
N VAL A 159 -0.23 -8.43 8.79
CA VAL A 159 -0.08 -9.89 8.85
C VAL A 159 1.19 -10.20 8.06
N GLU A 160 2.19 -10.80 8.73
CA GLU A 160 3.52 -11.11 8.17
C GLU A 160 3.50 -12.29 7.19
#